data_AF-A0A5B7FQ78-F1
#
_entry.id   AF-A0A5B7FQ78-F1
#
_cell.length_a   1.000
_cell.length_b   1.000
_cell.length_c   1.000
_cell.angle_alpha   90.00
_cell.angle_beta   90.00
_cell.angle_gamma   90.00
#
_symmetry.space_group_name_H-M   'P 1'
#
loop_
_entity.id
_entity.type
_entity.pdbx_description
1 polymer ?
#
loop_
_entity_poly.entity_id
_entity_poly.type
_entity_poly.pdbx_seq_one_letter_code
_entity_poly.pdbx_strand_id
1 'polypeptide(L)'
;MMKKIITSMIRPKLEYAAVVWSPSSKKDIRLEQILRIARKMVPELKDLTSEERLKEMGLPTLQDRRERGDLITMYKIVNGIEKIDKQDLVVVN
;
A
#
# COMPACT_ATOMS: atom_id res chain seq x y z
N MET A 1 -2.83 -13.85 -14.80
CA MET A 1 -2.45 -12.64 -15.57
C MET A 1 -2.69 -11.34 -14.80
N MET A 2 -3.91 -11.12 -14.27
CA MET A 2 -4.27 -9.86 -13.60
C MET A 2 -3.48 -9.54 -12.32
N LYS A 3 -3.09 -10.55 -11.53
CA LYS A 3 -2.18 -10.35 -10.39
C LYS A 3 -0.90 -9.61 -10.82
N LYS A 4 -0.27 -10.05 -11.91
CA LYS A 4 0.95 -9.42 -12.44
C LYS A 4 0.71 -7.97 -12.88
N ILE A 5 -0.40 -7.68 -13.56
CA ILE A 5 -0.71 -6.31 -14.02
C ILE A 5 -0.89 -5.37 -12.82
N ILE A 6 -1.66 -5.81 -11.82
CA ILE A 6 -1.88 -5.02 -10.60
C ILE A 6 -0.56 -4.77 -9.88
N THR A 7 0.29 -5.80 -9.71
CA THR A 7 1.53 -5.66 -8.94
C THR A 7 2.67 -4.97 -9.67
N SER A 8 2.80 -5.14 -10.98
CA SER A 8 3.95 -4.62 -11.75
C SER A 8 3.69 -3.30 -12.45
N MET A 9 2.44 -2.98 -12.80
CA MET A 9 2.13 -1.76 -13.57
C MET A 9 1.35 -0.74 -12.76
N ILE A 10 0.33 -1.19 -12.03
CA ILE A 10 -0.59 -0.29 -11.32
C ILE A 10 0.02 0.12 -9.98
N ARG A 11 0.47 -0.85 -9.17
CA ARG A 11 1.02 -0.58 -7.83
C ARG A 11 2.22 0.36 -7.82
N PRO A 12 3.28 0.17 -8.63
CA PRO A 12 4.47 1.02 -8.52
C PRO A 12 4.16 2.49 -8.82
N LYS A 13 3.27 2.75 -9.79
CA LYS A 13 2.85 4.12 -10.13
C LYS A 13 2.07 4.78 -9.01
N LEU A 14 1.25 4.01 -8.30
CA LEU A 14 0.42 4.53 -7.23
C LEU A 14 1.15 4.64 -5.90
N GLU A 15 2.13 3.78 -5.65
CA GLU A 15 2.93 3.77 -4.42
C GLU A 15 4.17 4.64 -4.50
N TYR A 16 4.54 5.15 -5.69
CA TYR A 16 5.63 6.12 -5.83
C TYR A 16 5.49 7.33 -4.89
N ALA A 17 4.25 7.81 -4.70
CA ALA A 17 3.96 8.93 -3.82
C ALA A 17 3.57 8.52 -2.38
N ALA A 18 3.74 7.24 -2.01
CA ALA A 18 3.34 6.72 -0.69
C ALA A 18 4.05 7.43 0.47
N VAL A 19 5.27 7.93 0.27
CA VAL A 19 6.03 8.70 1.27
C VAL A 19 5.32 10.01 1.66
N VAL A 20 4.46 10.54 0.78
CA VAL A 20 3.77 11.82 0.97
C VAL A 20 2.31 11.63 1.39
N TRP A 21 1.75 10.42 1.22
CA TRP A 21 0.33 10.18 1.41
C TRP A 21 0.08 9.50 2.76
N SER A 22 -0.70 10.16 3.64
CA SER A 22 -1.11 9.59 4.92
C SER A 22 -2.42 8.81 4.79
N PRO A 23 -2.64 7.72 5.55
CA PRO A 23 -3.86 6.89 5.51
C PRO A 23 -5.18 7.67 5.54
N SER A 24 -5.19 8.82 6.23
CA SER A 24 -6.34 9.72 6.37
C SER A 24 -6.57 10.63 5.15
N SER A 25 -5.67 10.61 4.18
CA SER A 25 -5.69 11.48 3.01
C SER A 25 -6.68 10.99 1.95
N LYS A 26 -7.39 11.92 1.31
CA LYS A 26 -8.33 11.61 0.20
C LYS A 26 -7.68 10.87 -0.97
N LYS A 27 -6.36 10.97 -1.14
CA LYS A 27 -5.61 10.29 -2.20
C LYS A 27 -5.51 8.78 -1.95
N ASP A 28 -5.45 8.38 -0.68
CA ASP A 28 -5.32 6.99 -0.28
C ASP A 28 -6.61 6.20 -0.40
N ILE A 29 -7.72 6.85 -0.05
CA ILE A 29 -9.06 6.32 -0.31
C ILE A 29 -9.25 6.05 -1.81
N ARG A 30 -8.79 6.97 -2.67
CA ARG A 30 -8.85 6.81 -4.14
C ARG A 30 -7.95 5.69 -4.63
N LEU A 31 -6.73 5.57 -4.08
CA LEU A 31 -5.80 4.49 -4.39
C LEU A 31 -6.42 3.12 -4.12
N GLU A 32 -6.98 2.94 -2.92
CA GLU A 32 -7.63 1.69 -2.56
C GLU A 32 -8.82 1.38 -3.48
N GLN A 33 -9.60 2.40 -3.83
CA GLN A 33 -10.73 2.27 -4.74
C GLN A 33 -10.32 1.85 -6.16
N ILE A 34 -9.26 2.44 -6.72
CA ILE A 34 -8.72 2.06 -8.05
C ILE A 34 -8.26 0.61 -8.03
N LEU A 35 -7.53 0.22 -7.00
CA LEU A 35 -7.04 -1.15 -6.84
C LEU A 35 -8.21 -2.15 -6.66
N ARG A 36 -9.28 -1.76 -5.96
CA ARG A 36 -10.50 -2.55 -5.81
C ARG A 36 -11.21 -2.76 -7.15
N ILE A 37 -11.31 -1.71 -7.97
CA ILE A 37 -11.89 -1.80 -9.31
C ILE A 37 -11.06 -2.74 -10.20
N ALA A 38 -9.73 -2.59 -10.21
CA ALA A 38 -8.86 -3.45 -10.99
C ALA A 38 -8.99 -4.94 -10.62
N ARG A 39 -9.20 -5.25 -9.33
CA ARG A 39 -9.44 -6.63 -8.87
C ARG A 39 -10.83 -7.15 -9.26
N LYS A 40 -11.86 -6.30 -9.28
CA LYS A 40 -13.22 -6.67 -9.74
C LYS A 40 -13.29 -6.99 -11.23
N MET A 41 -12.32 -6.55 -12.03
CA MET A 41 -12.24 -6.91 -13.45
C MET A 41 -11.88 -8.38 -13.67
N VAL A 42 -11.50 -9.12 -12.62
CA VAL A 42 -11.30 -10.57 -12.66
C VAL A 42 -12.66 -11.25 -12.42
N PRO A 43 -13.28 -11.89 -13.42
CA PRO A 43 -14.63 -12.45 -13.32
C PRO A 43 -14.77 -13.43 -12.14
N GLU A 44 -13.75 -14.25 -11.89
CA GLU A 44 -13.72 -15.28 -10.84
C GLU A 44 -13.67 -14.68 -9.43
N LEU A 45 -13.30 -13.41 -9.30
CA LEU A 45 -13.18 -12.71 -8.03
C LEU A 45 -14.29 -11.67 -7.84
N LYS A 46 -15.25 -11.58 -8.78
CA LYS A 46 -16.22 -10.47 -8.83
C LYS A 46 -17.11 -10.40 -7.59
N ASP A 47 -17.52 -11.53 -7.04
CA ASP A 47 -18.51 -11.59 -5.95
C ASP A 47 -17.90 -11.61 -4.54
N LEU A 48 -16.59 -11.80 -4.43
CA LEU A 48 -15.88 -11.82 -3.16
C LEU A 48 -15.85 -10.44 -2.48
N THR A 49 -15.59 -10.38 -1.17
CA THR A 49 -15.29 -9.12 -0.48
C THR A 49 -13.90 -8.58 -0.87
N SER A 50 -13.56 -7.34 -0.51
CA SER A 50 -12.23 -6.79 -0.84
C SER A 50 -11.08 -7.60 -0.22
N GLU A 51 -11.26 -8.07 1.01
CA GLU A 51 -10.28 -8.84 1.78
C GLU A 51 -10.14 -10.26 1.25
N GLU A 52 -11.24 -10.94 0.95
CA GLU A 52 -11.22 -12.28 0.34
C GLU A 52 -10.52 -12.27 -1.02
N ARG A 53 -10.76 -11.23 -1.85
CA ARG A 53 -10.01 -11.08 -3.11
C ARG A 53 -8.51 -10.96 -2.88
N LEU A 54 -8.08 -10.24 -1.84
CA LEU A 54 -6.66 -10.08 -1.52
C LEU A 54 -6.06 -11.42 -1.08
N LYS A 55 -6.80 -12.19 -0.28
CA LYS A 55 -6.41 -13.54 0.16
C LYS A 55 -6.27 -14.50 -1.02
N GLU A 56 -7.29 -14.59 -1.89
CA GLU A 56 -7.27 -15.44 -3.08
C GLU A 56 -6.14 -15.07 -4.05
N MET A 57 -5.86 -13.76 -4.19
CA MET A 57 -4.75 -13.32 -5.01
C MET A 57 -3.39 -13.46 -4.32
N GLY A 58 -3.32 -13.82 -3.04
CA GLY A 58 -2.09 -13.83 -2.24
C GLY A 58 -1.38 -12.47 -2.27
N LEU A 59 -2.13 -11.41 -2.02
CA LEU A 59 -1.68 -10.02 -2.05
C LEU A 59 -1.85 -9.38 -0.67
N PRO A 60 -0.84 -8.69 -0.12
CA PRO A 60 -0.99 -7.95 1.13
C PRO A 60 -2.00 -6.81 0.98
N THR A 61 -2.61 -6.40 2.08
CA THR A 61 -3.49 -5.24 2.13
C THR A 61 -2.71 -3.95 1.84
N LEU A 62 -3.40 -2.82 1.65
CA LEU A 62 -2.72 -1.54 1.54
C LEU A 62 -2.05 -1.15 2.87
N GLN A 63 -2.69 -1.49 3.98
CA GLN A 63 -2.19 -1.23 5.33
C GLN A 63 -0.93 -2.03 5.63
N ASP A 64 -0.92 -3.36 5.41
CA ASP A 64 0.27 -4.20 5.68
C ASP A 64 1.50 -3.70 4.91
N ARG A 65 1.29 -3.21 3.68
CA ARG A 65 2.38 -2.67 2.85
C ARG A 65 2.93 -1.36 3.40
N ARG A 66 2.09 -0.52 4.00
CA ARG A 66 2.51 0.73 4.63
C ARG A 66 3.22 0.49 5.92
N GLU A 67 2.67 -0.37 6.78
CA GLU A 67 3.33 -0.80 8.02
C GLU A 67 4.72 -1.34 7.70
N ARG A 68 4.86 -2.16 6.64
CA ARG A 68 6.17 -2.58 6.15
C ARG A 68 7.06 -1.41 5.73
N GLY A 69 6.54 -0.43 5.00
CA GLY A 69 7.27 0.78 4.60
C GLY A 69 7.75 1.59 5.81
N ASP A 70 6.88 1.81 6.79
CA ASP A 70 7.16 2.55 8.02
C ASP A 70 8.22 1.83 8.86
N LEU A 71 8.13 0.50 8.98
CA LEU A 71 9.14 -0.33 9.65
C LEU A 71 10.50 -0.25 8.95
N ILE A 72 10.53 -0.25 7.62
CA ILE A 72 11.77 -0.07 6.85
C ILE A 72 12.36 1.32 7.10
N THR A 73 11.55 2.37 7.05
CA THR A 73 11.98 3.75 7.33
C THR A 73 12.53 3.85 8.75
N MET A 74 11.81 3.32 9.74
CA MET A 74 12.27 3.31 11.13
C MET A 74 13.59 2.55 11.29
N TYR A 75 13.74 1.40 10.65
CA TYR A 75 15.01 0.66 10.63
C TYR A 75 16.15 1.53 10.07
N LYS A 76 15.94 2.22 8.95
CA LYS A 76 16.98 3.08 8.36
C LYS A 76 17.37 4.23 9.28
N ILE A 77 16.41 4.84 9.97
CA ILE A 77 16.68 5.94 10.91
C ILE A 77 17.45 5.44 12.13
N VAL A 78 17.01 4.33 12.74
CA VAL A 78 17.67 3.76 13.92
C VAL A 78 19.12 3.37 13.63
N ASN A 79 19.39 2.87 12.42
CA ASN A 79 20.73 2.46 12.00
C ASN A 79 21.54 3.60 11.35
N GLY A 80 21.03 4.84 11.33
CA GLY A 80 21.73 6.00 10.77
C GLY A 80 21.94 5.97 9.25
N ILE A 81 21.18 5.14 8.53
CA ILE A 81 21.20 5.04 7.06
C ILE A 81 20.50 6.25 6.43
N GLU A 82 19.42 6.73 7.04
CA GLU A 82 18.75 7.98 6.67
C GLU A 82 18.96 9.04 7.75
N LYS A 83 19.35 10.25 7.33
CA LYS A 83 19.52 11.42 8.19
C LYS A 83 18.19 12.15 8.34
N ILE A 84 17.24 11.50 9.01
CA ILE A 84 16.03 12.17 9.50
C ILE A 84 16.28 12.45 10.97
N ASP A 85 16.08 13.70 11.38
CA ASP A 85 16.20 14.05 12.79
C ASP A 85 15.11 13.33 13.56
N LYS A 86 15.47 12.63 14.64
CA LYS A 86 14.51 11.83 15.44
C LYS A 86 13.35 12.68 15.97
N GLN A 87 13.53 14.00 15.99
CA GLN A 87 12.56 15.02 16.41
C GLN A 87 11.46 15.25 15.37
N ASP A 88 11.72 14.95 14.10
CA ASP A 88 10.75 15.06 13.00
C ASP A 88 9.84 13.83 12.89
N LEU A 89 10.09 12.79 13.70
CA LEU A 89 9.24 11.60 13.76
C LEU A 89 7.97 11.89 14.57
N VAL A 90 6.85 12.02 13.87
CA VAL A 90 5.54 12.13 14.49
C VAL A 90 4.94 10.75 14.67
N VAL A 91 4.72 10.34 15.92
CA VAL A 91 3.91 9.16 16.25
C VAL A 91 2.45 9.56 16.08
N VAL A 92 1.81 9.06 15.03
CA VAL A 92 0.37 9.24 14.83
C VAL A 92 -0.34 8.14 15.62
N ASN A 93 -1.00 8.52 16.72
CA ASN A 93 -1.87 7.65 17.52
C ASN A 93 -3.21 7.40 16.82
#